data_AF-A0A7J3B6F7-F1
#
_entry.id   AF-A0A7J3B6F7-F1
#
_cell.length_a   1.000
_cell.length_b   1.000
_cell.length_c   1.000
_cell.angle_alpha   90.00
_cell.angle_beta   90.00
_cell.angle_gamma   90.00
#
_symmetry.space_group_name_H-M   'P 1'
#
loop_
_entity.id
_entity.type
_entity.pdbx_description
1 polymer ?
#
loop_
_entity_poly.entity_id
_entity_poly.type
_entity_poly.pdbx_seq_one_letter_code
_entity_poly.pdbx_strand_id
1 'polypeptide(L)'
;MSKEKAGRVAAKKVKDKWKSKVWYTILANESFGMKEIGSSPASSSEDLIGRVSEAALSDITGDYKMSHIKLFFRIVRVEGDKAYTEFEGHEINQDYIRRLIRRRKTRIDIVVDGITSDGRKIRVKPLVVL
;
A
#
# COMPACT_ATOMS: atom_id res chain seq x y z
N MET A 1 0.17 -38.58 55.44
CA MET A 1 0.99 -37.37 55.25
C MET A 1 1.82 -37.55 53.96
N SER A 2 1.18 -37.72 52.81
CA SER A 2 0.99 -36.70 51.76
C SER A 2 2.26 -35.92 51.40
N LYS A 3 2.95 -36.32 50.31
CA LYS A 3 3.90 -35.45 49.59
C LYS A 3 3.32 -35.16 48.20
N GLU A 4 3.16 -33.89 47.92
CA GLU A 4 2.51 -33.30 46.75
C GLU A 4 3.17 -33.70 45.43
N LYS A 5 2.34 -34.08 44.45
CA LYS A 5 2.76 -34.22 43.05
C LYS A 5 2.89 -32.82 42.45
N ALA A 6 4.12 -32.44 42.09
CA ALA A 6 4.40 -31.23 41.35
C ALA A 6 3.49 -31.12 40.12
N GLY A 7 2.66 -30.07 40.10
CA GLY A 7 1.74 -29.78 39.01
C GLY A 7 2.52 -29.57 37.71
N ARG A 8 2.28 -30.44 36.72
CA ARG A 8 2.71 -30.19 35.34
C ARG A 8 2.05 -28.89 34.89
N VAL A 9 2.85 -27.82 34.75
CA VAL A 9 2.43 -26.60 34.08
C VAL A 9 2.02 -27.01 32.67
N ALA A 10 0.72 -27.07 32.43
CA ALA A 10 0.16 -27.38 31.13
C ALA A 10 0.73 -26.35 30.14
N ALA A 11 1.58 -26.80 29.22
CA ALA A 11 2.10 -25.98 28.15
C ALA A 11 0.90 -25.36 27.44
N LYS A 12 0.71 -24.05 27.62
CA LYS A 12 -0.39 -23.28 27.09
C LYS A 12 -0.40 -23.53 25.58
N LYS A 13 -1.41 -24.24 25.09
CA LYS A 13 -1.54 -24.64 23.68
C LYS A 13 -1.42 -23.36 22.85
N VAL A 14 -0.27 -23.16 22.20
CA VAL A 14 0.02 -21.94 21.44
C VAL A 14 -1.02 -21.88 20.32
N LYS A 15 -2.07 -21.08 20.51
CA LYS A 15 -3.11 -20.91 19.51
C LYS A 15 -2.44 -20.32 18.28
N ASP A 16 -2.63 -21.00 17.16
CA ASP A 16 -1.95 -20.69 15.91
C ASP A 16 -2.34 -19.28 15.45
N LYS A 17 -1.41 -18.32 15.56
CA LYS A 17 -1.65 -16.89 15.35
C LYS A 17 -2.10 -16.55 13.93
N TRP A 18 -1.90 -17.47 12.99
CA TRP A 18 -2.37 -17.33 11.63
C TRP A 18 -3.89 -17.54 11.51
N LYS A 19 -4.44 -18.50 12.26
CA LYS A 19 -5.88 -18.85 12.20
C LYS A 19 -6.79 -17.76 12.76
N SER A 20 -6.25 -16.82 13.52
CA SER A 20 -7.00 -15.66 14.03
C SER A 20 -7.07 -14.49 13.06
N LYS A 21 -6.38 -14.55 11.91
CA LYS A 21 -6.39 -13.45 10.94
C LYS A 21 -7.63 -13.54 10.06
N VAL A 22 -8.28 -12.40 9.88
CA VAL A 22 -9.35 -12.18 8.91
C VAL A 22 -8.76 -11.50 7.69
N TRP A 23 -9.27 -11.82 6.50
CA TRP A 23 -8.87 -11.20 5.25
C TRP A 23 -9.74 -9.98 4.97
N TYR A 24 -9.09 -8.85 4.74
CA TYR A 24 -9.76 -7.59 4.42
C TYR A 24 -9.47 -7.22 2.97
N THR A 25 -10.51 -6.80 2.25
CA THR A 25 -10.39 -6.31 0.88
C THR A 25 -10.04 -4.84 0.89
N ILE A 26 -8.93 -4.49 0.25
CA ILE A 26 -8.45 -3.12 0.12
C ILE A 26 -9.07 -2.53 -1.14
N LEU A 27 -9.84 -1.46 -0.93
CA LEU A 27 -10.48 -0.69 -1.98
C LEU A 27 -9.65 0.54 -2.30
N ALA A 28 -9.54 0.85 -3.59
CA ALA A 28 -9.04 2.13 -4.06
C ALA A 28 -9.92 3.28 -3.58
N ASN A 29 -9.38 4.49 -3.61
CA ASN A 29 -10.17 5.68 -3.30
C ASN A 29 -11.32 5.89 -4.32
N GLU A 30 -12.24 6.79 -3.99
CA GLU A 30 -13.41 7.08 -4.84
C GLU A 30 -13.00 7.61 -6.22
N SER A 31 -11.91 8.38 -6.29
CA SER A 31 -11.38 8.92 -7.54
C SER A 31 -10.93 7.85 -8.55
N PHE A 32 -10.57 6.66 -8.08
CA PHE A 32 -10.19 5.51 -8.91
C PHE A 32 -11.32 4.47 -9.05
N GLY A 33 -12.56 4.85 -8.72
CA GLY A 33 -13.74 4.01 -8.93
C GLY A 33 -13.93 2.88 -7.91
N MET A 34 -13.36 3.01 -6.70
CA MET A 34 -13.47 2.02 -5.61
C MET A 34 -13.10 0.59 -6.01
N LYS A 35 -12.17 0.43 -6.96
CA LYS A 35 -11.75 -0.88 -7.43
C LYS A 35 -11.00 -1.64 -6.34
N GLU A 36 -11.16 -2.96 -6.32
CA GLU A 36 -10.39 -3.84 -5.46
C GLU A 36 -8.93 -3.88 -5.91
N ILE A 37 -8.03 -3.44 -5.04
CA ILE A 37 -6.57 -3.43 -5.30
C ILE A 37 -5.95 -4.76 -4.87
N GLY A 38 -6.42 -5.30 -3.74
CA GLY A 38 -5.88 -6.52 -3.16
C GLY A 38 -6.51 -6.83 -1.81
N SER A 39 -5.93 -7.79 -1.09
CA SER A 39 -6.38 -8.18 0.23
C SER A 39 -5.23 -8.24 1.22
N SER A 40 -5.50 -7.87 2.48
CA SER A 40 -4.51 -7.90 3.54
C SER A 40 -5.07 -8.64 4.76
N PRO A 41 -4.35 -9.64 5.28
CA PRO A 41 -4.78 -10.33 6.49
C PRO A 41 -4.40 -9.50 7.73
N ALA A 42 -5.33 -9.39 8.67
CA ALA A 42 -5.11 -8.73 9.95
C ALA A 42 -5.89 -9.42 11.07
N SER A 43 -5.40 -9.29 12.31
CA SER A 43 -6.08 -9.84 13.49
C SER A 43 -7.16 -8.90 13.99
N SER A 44 -6.93 -7.59 13.89
CA SER A 44 -7.87 -6.52 14.21
C SER A 44 -7.94 -5.51 13.05
N SER A 45 -9.06 -4.78 12.94
CA SER A 45 -9.23 -3.68 11.99
C SER A 45 -8.25 -2.53 12.25
N GLU A 46 -7.89 -2.31 13.51
CA GLU A 46 -6.94 -1.27 13.93
C GLU A 46 -5.53 -1.51 13.36
N ASP A 47 -5.13 -2.79 13.21
CA ASP A 47 -3.80 -3.16 12.70
C ASP A 47 -3.63 -2.89 11.19
N LEU A 48 -4.74 -2.61 10.48
CA LEU A 48 -4.74 -2.27 9.05
C LEU A 48 -4.57 -0.79 8.81
N ILE A 49 -5.04 0.05 9.73
CA ILE A 49 -5.00 1.50 9.58
C ILE A 49 -3.53 1.94 9.51
N GLY A 50 -3.21 2.75 8.49
CA GLY A 50 -1.86 3.22 8.24
C GLY A 50 -1.00 2.30 7.36
N ARG A 51 -1.45 1.10 6.98
CA ARG A 51 -0.73 0.29 5.98
C ARG A 51 -0.78 0.97 4.62
N VAL A 52 0.32 0.90 3.89
CA VAL A 52 0.42 1.39 2.52
C VAL A 52 0.43 0.20 1.58
N SER A 53 -0.53 0.17 0.66
CA SER A 53 -0.63 -0.84 -0.38
C SER A 53 -0.17 -0.24 -1.71
N GLU A 54 0.58 -1.02 -2.48
CA GLU A 54 1.05 -0.66 -3.81
C GLU A 54 0.13 -1.29 -4.86
N ALA A 55 -0.20 -0.51 -5.91
CA ALA A 55 -0.96 -0.98 -7.06
C ALA A 55 -0.36 -0.43 -8.35
N ALA A 56 -0.38 -1.21 -9.43
CA ALA A 56 -0.08 -0.67 -10.75
C ALA A 56 -1.30 0.08 -11.30
N LEU A 57 -1.09 1.21 -11.99
CA LEU A 57 -2.19 1.96 -12.62
C LEU A 57 -2.91 1.14 -13.69
N SER A 58 -2.23 0.16 -14.30
CA SER A 58 -2.81 -0.79 -15.25
C SER A 58 -3.93 -1.62 -14.63
N ASP A 59 -3.81 -1.96 -13.35
CA ASP A 59 -4.76 -2.84 -12.68
C ASP A 59 -6.05 -2.08 -12.34
N ILE A 60 -5.97 -0.76 -12.21
CA ILE A 60 -7.12 0.12 -11.97
C ILE A 60 -7.83 0.46 -13.28
N THR A 61 -7.09 1.01 -14.24
CA THR A 61 -7.63 1.56 -15.49
C THR A 61 -7.85 0.53 -16.59
N GLY A 62 -7.17 -0.62 -16.51
CA GLY A 62 -7.19 -1.64 -17.57
C GLY A 62 -6.28 -1.33 -18.76
N ASP A 63 -5.56 -0.20 -18.76
CA ASP A 63 -4.57 0.10 -19.81
C ASP A 63 -3.18 -0.43 -19.41
N TYR A 64 -2.71 -1.44 -20.14
CA TYR A 64 -1.40 -2.05 -19.91
C TYR A 64 -0.23 -1.10 -20.21
N LYS A 65 -0.41 -0.07 -21.05
CA LYS A 65 0.65 0.89 -21.38
C LYS A 65 1.12 1.66 -20.14
N MET A 66 0.23 1.84 -19.17
CA MET A 66 0.49 2.59 -17.94
C MET A 66 0.98 1.72 -16.77
N SER A 67 1.35 0.46 -17.02
CA SER A 67 1.86 -0.45 -15.99
C SER A 67 3.16 0.04 -15.31
N HIS A 68 3.88 0.97 -15.94
CA HIS A 68 5.10 1.57 -15.38
C HIS A 68 4.83 2.56 -14.24
N ILE A 69 3.56 2.94 -14.00
CA ILE A 69 3.16 3.86 -12.93
C ILE A 69 2.66 3.02 -11.75
N LYS A 70 3.33 3.17 -10.61
CA LYS A 70 2.95 2.61 -9.32
C LYS A 70 2.23 3.66 -8.50
N LEU A 71 1.14 3.27 -7.87
CA LEU A 71 0.36 4.10 -6.95
C LEU A 71 0.49 3.54 -5.54
N PHE A 72 0.51 4.45 -4.56
CA PHE A 72 0.55 4.12 -3.15
C PHE A 72 -0.75 4.59 -2.48
N PHE A 73 -1.38 3.64 -1.79
CA PHE A 73 -2.67 3.82 -1.12
C PHE A 73 -2.53 3.53 0.36
N ARG A 74 -2.83 4.51 1.21
CA ARG A 74 -2.81 4.35 2.66
C ARG A 74 -4.20 3.99 3.16
N ILE A 75 -4.33 2.95 3.97
CA ILE A 75 -5.61 2.58 4.60
C ILE A 75 -5.94 3.58 5.70
N VAL A 76 -7.11 4.25 5.60
CA VAL A 76 -7.55 5.26 6.57
C VAL A 76 -8.70 4.75 7.43
N ARG A 77 -9.65 4.02 6.83
CA ARG A 77 -10.82 3.46 7.53
C ARG A 77 -11.07 2.03 7.10
N VAL A 78 -11.64 1.24 8.02
CA VAL A 78 -12.09 -0.14 7.76
C VAL A 78 -13.53 -0.25 8.21
N GLU A 79 -14.42 -0.70 7.32
CA GLU A 79 -15.83 -0.96 7.62
C GLU A 79 -16.14 -2.42 7.28
N GLY A 80 -16.41 -3.23 8.31
CA GLY A 80 -16.55 -4.68 8.15
C GLY A 80 -15.26 -5.28 7.58
N ASP A 81 -15.37 -5.94 6.43
CA ASP A 81 -14.24 -6.57 5.74
C ASP A 81 -13.59 -5.67 4.66
N LYS A 82 -14.09 -4.44 4.50
CA LYS A 82 -13.62 -3.49 3.47
C LYS A 82 -12.73 -2.43 4.09
N ALA A 83 -11.51 -2.31 3.57
CA ALA A 83 -10.57 -1.25 3.92
C ALA A 83 -10.58 -0.16 2.84
N TYR A 84 -10.94 1.06 3.23
CA TYR A 84 -10.88 2.21 2.33
C TYR A 84 -9.55 2.93 2.46
N THR A 85 -9.06 3.38 1.31
CA THR A 85 -7.75 4.01 1.20
C THR A 85 -7.83 5.46 0.77
N GLU A 86 -6.81 6.21 1.17
CA GLU A 86 -6.48 7.53 0.63
C GLU A 86 -5.26 7.41 -0.28
N PHE A 87 -5.20 8.26 -1.30
CA PHE A 87 -4.06 8.33 -2.20
C PHE A 87 -2.89 9.04 -1.51
N GLU A 88 -1.80 8.33 -1.31
CA GLU A 88 -0.58 8.85 -0.68
C GLU A 88 0.36 9.47 -1.73
N GLY A 89 0.50 8.81 -2.89
CA GLY A 89 1.43 9.26 -3.92
C GLY A 89 1.59 8.26 -5.06
N HIS A 90 2.44 8.61 -6.01
CA HIS A 90 2.78 7.76 -7.14
C HIS A 90 4.28 7.79 -7.42
N GLU A 91 4.78 6.72 -8.03
CA GLU A 91 6.15 6.61 -8.51
C GLU A 91 6.17 5.96 -9.90
N ILE A 92 7.15 6.36 -10.70
CA ILE A 92 7.41 5.74 -11.99
C ILE A 92 8.53 4.71 -11.80
N ASN A 93 8.34 3.51 -12.37
CA ASN A 93 9.34 2.46 -12.32
C ASN A 93 10.70 2.92 -12.87
N GLN A 94 11.77 2.61 -12.12
CA GLN A 94 13.13 2.95 -12.50
C GLN A 94 13.52 2.38 -13.87
N ASP A 95 13.02 1.21 -14.23
CA ASP A 95 13.29 0.59 -15.54
C ASP A 95 12.69 1.40 -16.69
N TYR A 96 11.54 2.04 -16.48
CA TYR A 96 10.95 2.93 -17.48
C TYR A 96 11.80 4.20 -17.63
N ILE A 97 12.22 4.81 -16.51
CA ILE A 97 13.11 5.98 -16.51
C ILE A 97 14.44 5.66 -17.22
N ARG A 98 15.05 4.51 -16.91
CA ARG A 98 16.30 4.05 -17.55
C ARG A 98 16.16 3.84 -19.06
N ARG A 99 14.97 3.46 -19.55
CA ARG A 99 14.70 3.32 -21.00
C ARG A 99 14.58 4.66 -21.72
N LEU A 100 14.10 5.70 -21.03
CA LEU A 100 14.00 7.06 -21.58
C LEU A 100 15.39 7.70 -21.74
N ILE A 101 16.29 7.43 -20.79
CA ILE A 101 17.64 8.00 -20.78
C ILE A 101 18.52 7.23 -21.79
N ARG A 102 19.01 7.92 -22.82
CA ARG A 102 19.94 7.36 -23.82
C ARG A 102 21.19 8.21 -23.95
N ARG A 103 22.22 7.67 -24.62
CA ARG A 103 23.42 8.44 -24.98
C ARG A 103 23.03 9.61 -25.89
N ARG A 104 23.72 10.74 -25.74
CA ARG A 104 23.50 11.99 -26.48
C ARG A 104 22.10 12.62 -26.27
N LYS A 105 21.43 12.28 -25.17
CA LYS A 105 20.23 12.97 -24.69
C LYS A 105 20.54 13.71 -23.40
N THR A 106 19.83 14.80 -23.15
CA THR A 106 19.98 15.60 -21.94
C THR A 106 18.85 15.27 -20.97
N ARG A 107 19.20 14.92 -19.73
CA ARG A 107 18.26 14.69 -18.64
C ARG A 107 18.20 15.93 -17.75
N ILE A 108 16.99 16.41 -17.49
CA ILE A 108 16.71 17.52 -16.56
C ILE A 108 15.78 17.00 -15.47
N ASP A 109 16.24 17.06 -14.22
CA ASP A 109 15.45 16.73 -13.03
C ASP A 109 15.07 18.02 -12.31
N ILE A 110 13.79 18.14 -11.94
CA ILE A 110 13.27 19.29 -11.20
C ILE A 110 12.60 18.77 -9.93
N VAL A 111 12.67 19.53 -8.85
CA VAL A 111 11.95 19.25 -7.61
C VAL A 111 11.17 20.49 -7.22
N VAL A 112 9.85 20.37 -7.15
CA VAL A 112 8.95 21.48 -6.81
C VAL A 112 8.09 21.07 -5.64
N ASP A 113 8.11 21.89 -4.59
CA ASP A 113 7.21 21.77 -3.45
C ASP A 113 6.01 22.70 -3.66
N GLY A 114 4.81 22.20 -3.35
CA GLY A 114 3.57 22.94 -3.55
C GLY A 114 2.51 22.59 -2.51
N ILE A 115 1.49 23.42 -2.43
CA ILE A 115 0.30 23.19 -1.62
C ILE A 115 -0.88 23.09 -2.57
N THR A 116 -1.67 22.01 -2.47
CA THR A 116 -2.88 21.86 -3.28
C THR A 116 -4.00 22.78 -2.78
N SER A 117 -5.04 22.98 -3.60
CA SER A 117 -6.26 23.71 -3.18
C SER A 117 -6.85 23.19 -1.88
N ASP A 118 -6.66 21.90 -1.61
CA ASP A 118 -7.23 21.20 -0.46
C ASP A 118 -6.32 21.27 0.77
N GLY A 119 -5.24 22.06 0.72
CA GLY A 119 -4.30 22.27 1.82
C GLY A 119 -3.28 21.14 2.02
N ARG A 120 -3.18 20.17 1.12
CA ARG A 120 -2.17 19.10 1.19
C ARG A 120 -0.83 19.60 0.67
N LYS A 121 0.24 19.33 1.42
CA LYS A 121 1.63 19.59 0.99
C LYS A 121 2.08 18.46 0.07
N ILE A 122 2.52 18.80 -1.12
CA ILE A 122 3.00 17.84 -2.13
C ILE A 122 4.40 18.20 -2.61
N ARG A 123 5.16 17.18 -3.01
CA ARG A 123 6.45 17.32 -3.68
C ARG A 123 6.35 16.63 -5.04
N VAL A 124 6.52 17.40 -6.11
CA VAL A 124 6.47 16.91 -7.49
C VAL A 124 7.89 16.85 -8.05
N LYS A 125 8.23 15.74 -8.70
CA LYS A 125 9.54 15.51 -9.33
C LYS A 125 9.37 15.26 -10.83
N PRO A 126 9.22 16.29 -11.67
CA PRO A 126 9.17 16.07 -13.10
C PRO A 126 10.56 15.75 -13.65
N LEU A 127 10.59 14.79 -14.57
CA LEU A 127 11.77 14.39 -15.34
C LEU A 127 11.53 14.80 -16.79
N VAL A 128 12.45 15.57 -17.36
CA VAL A 128 12.44 15.94 -18.79
C VAL A 128 13.66 15.33 -19.46
N VAL A 129 13.45 14.71 -20.62
CA VAL A 129 14.52 14.15 -21.45
C VAL A 129 14.43 14.75 -22.85
N LEU A 130 15.48 15.47 -23.25
CA LEU A 130 15.65 16.07 -24.58
C LEU A 130 16.45 15.12 -25.48
#